data_AF-A0A518K968-F1
#
_entry.id   AF-A0A518K968-F1
#
_cell.length_a   1.000
_cell.length_b   1.000
_cell.length_c   1.000
_cell.angle_alpha   90.00
_cell.angle_beta   90.00
_cell.angle_gamma   90.00
#
_symmetry.space_group_name_H-M   'P 1'
#
loop_
_entity.id
_entity.type
_entity.pdbx_description
1 polymer ?
#
loop_
_entity_poly.entity_id
_entity_poly.type
_entity_poly.pdbx_seq_one_letter_code
_entity_poly.pdbx_strand_id
1 'polypeptide(L)'
;MSDSPLEPARHARRWLFTSAAALAAAGCADPVSSEPTASTTKNAPGVMSAEKTFQEDVDFLKKHAETIVLKGKSGDARVAVTPAYQGRVMTSSATGGDGVSFGWINYSHVESGEVAEHINVYGGEERFWLGPEGGQFSIYFAPGAKFEFADWQTPAPIDTEPFDVTDQSDTKVSFKKETELTNYSGTKLSLRIDRDVEVISADDASGSLGVDPGKLNFVGYRTVNKVTNTGDTAWTKETGMLSIWLLGMYKPGPETTIVVPFKPGPEEELGVIVNDEYFGKVPADRLKVQEDVLYLSADGKHRSKIGLPPRRAKDVAGSFDAERDILTIVKYSKPGDEVTDYVNSMWEIQDEPFAGDTINAYNDGSPEPGAPPLGPFYEIETSSPALALEPGKSGEHVSETYHFQGDRSELDRVAQAVLGVSLEEIEAGLE
;
A
#
# COMPACT_ATOMS: atom_id res chain seq x y z
N MET A 1 -13.65 51.09 28.24
CA MET A 1 -14.14 52.47 28.46
C MET A 1 -13.73 53.27 27.22
N SER A 2 -14.56 53.74 26.32
CA SER A 2 -16.03 53.83 26.12
C SER A 2 -16.14 54.47 24.71
N ASP A 3 -17.14 54.32 23.86
CA ASP A 3 -18.41 53.63 23.93
C ASP A 3 -18.94 53.49 22.50
N SER A 4 -19.91 52.59 22.39
CA SER A 4 -20.62 52.08 21.21
C SER A 4 -21.55 53.09 20.48
N PRO A 5 -22.18 52.66 19.35
CA PRO A 5 -22.60 53.52 18.26
C PRO A 5 -24.13 53.64 18.02
N LEU A 6 -24.46 54.57 17.10
CA LEU A 6 -25.43 54.55 15.98
C LEU A 6 -26.77 53.79 16.07
N GLU A 7 -27.84 54.55 15.82
CA GLU A 7 -29.04 54.22 15.02
C GLU A 7 -29.40 55.51 14.21
N PRO A 8 -30.27 55.54 13.15
CA PRO A 8 -31.50 54.75 13.00
C PRO A 8 -32.01 54.41 11.55
N ALA A 9 -33.12 53.66 11.53
CA ALA A 9 -34.31 53.70 10.63
C ALA A 9 -34.17 53.40 9.12
N ARG A 10 -34.75 52.30 8.59
CA ARG A 10 -36.19 52.00 8.29
C ARG A 10 -36.87 52.92 7.25
N HIS A 11 -37.37 52.33 6.16
CA HIS A 11 -38.80 52.27 5.76
C HIS A 11 -38.93 51.54 4.39
N ALA A 12 -39.56 50.37 4.27
CA ALA A 12 -41.00 50.03 4.33
C ALA A 12 -41.75 50.40 3.03
N ARG A 13 -42.31 49.45 2.26
CA ARG A 13 -43.72 48.94 2.27
C ARG A 13 -43.96 48.33 0.85
N ARG A 14 -44.87 47.40 0.52
CA ARG A 14 -46.14 46.83 1.04
C ARG A 14 -46.41 45.58 0.14
N TRP A 15 -46.65 44.37 0.64
CA TRP A 15 -47.93 43.74 1.07
C TRP A 15 -49.07 43.66 0.03
N LEU A 16 -49.43 42.42 -0.38
CA LEU A 16 -50.75 41.72 -0.23
C LEU A 16 -50.81 40.51 -1.19
N PHE A 17 -50.80 39.26 -0.68
CA PHE A 17 -51.95 38.34 -0.50
C PHE A 17 -52.79 38.11 -1.78
N THR A 18 -52.92 36.88 -2.31
CA THR A 18 -53.76 35.81 -1.77
C THR A 18 -53.60 34.51 -2.58
N SER A 19 -53.84 33.38 -1.92
CA SER A 19 -53.83 32.00 -2.40
C SER A 19 -55.05 31.61 -3.24
N ALA A 20 -54.89 30.68 -4.18
CA ALA A 20 -55.87 29.63 -4.51
C ALA A 20 -55.20 28.49 -5.31
N ALA A 21 -55.51 27.25 -4.93
CA ALA A 21 -55.01 26.01 -5.50
C ALA A 21 -55.93 25.48 -6.63
N ALA A 22 -55.36 24.75 -7.61
CA ALA A 22 -55.79 23.39 -8.03
C ALA A 22 -55.13 22.91 -9.36
N LEU A 23 -54.50 21.73 -9.25
CA LEU A 23 -54.37 20.57 -10.17
C LEU A 23 -53.98 20.66 -11.67
N ALA A 24 -52.94 19.85 -11.97
CA ALA A 24 -52.77 18.86 -13.06
C ALA A 24 -52.47 19.32 -14.51
N ALA A 25 -51.29 18.98 -15.03
CA ALA A 25 -51.04 17.75 -15.80
C ALA A 25 -49.61 17.73 -16.37
N ALA A 26 -49.01 16.55 -16.39
CA ALA A 26 -47.66 16.26 -16.88
C ALA A 26 -47.56 16.37 -18.41
N GLY A 27 -46.37 16.76 -18.89
CA GLY A 27 -45.98 16.70 -20.30
C GLY A 27 -44.46 16.84 -20.42
N CYS A 28 -43.81 15.73 -20.76
CA CYS A 28 -42.36 15.53 -20.84
C CYS A 28 -41.65 16.44 -21.85
N ALA A 29 -40.43 16.88 -21.52
CA ALA A 29 -39.32 17.08 -22.46
C ALA A 29 -38.01 17.31 -21.69
N ASP A 30 -37.16 16.29 -21.63
CA ASP A 30 -35.78 16.38 -21.14
C ASP A 30 -34.86 17.00 -22.21
N PRO A 31 -33.85 17.80 -21.84
CA PRO A 31 -32.63 17.94 -22.61
C PRO A 31 -31.50 17.11 -21.96
N VAL A 32 -31.10 16.11 -22.74
CA VAL A 32 -29.85 15.34 -22.74
C VAL A 32 -28.65 16.04 -22.07
N SER A 33 -28.09 15.41 -21.04
CA SER A 33 -26.68 15.49 -20.67
C SER A 33 -26.05 14.11 -20.86
N SER A 34 -25.21 13.98 -21.89
CA SER A 34 -24.45 12.76 -22.17
C SER A 34 -23.16 12.74 -21.35
N GLU A 35 -23.13 11.93 -20.30
CA GLU A 35 -21.90 11.45 -19.66
C GLU A 35 -21.31 10.28 -20.47
N PRO A 36 -19.98 10.06 -20.45
CA PRO A 36 -19.38 8.96 -21.20
C PRO A 36 -19.68 7.63 -20.51
N THR A 37 -20.26 6.71 -21.27
CA THR A 37 -20.45 5.31 -20.88
C THR A 37 -19.08 4.64 -20.69
N ALA A 38 -18.73 4.36 -19.43
CA ALA A 38 -17.75 3.35 -19.11
C ALA A 38 -18.19 2.01 -19.74
N SER A 39 -17.26 1.35 -20.43
CA SER A 39 -17.46 0.02 -20.99
C SER A 39 -17.79 -0.95 -19.86
N THR A 40 -19.08 -1.29 -19.73
CA THR A 40 -19.56 -2.33 -18.81
C THR A 40 -19.18 -3.71 -19.35
N THR A 41 -18.03 -4.23 -18.95
CA THR A 41 -17.90 -5.67 -18.73
C THR A 41 -18.51 -5.99 -17.37
N LYS A 42 -19.70 -6.61 -17.41
CA LYS A 42 -20.36 -7.17 -16.22
C LYS A 42 -19.47 -8.28 -15.65
N ASN A 43 -18.72 -8.00 -14.59
CA ASN A 43 -18.25 -9.06 -13.71
C ASN A 43 -19.44 -9.52 -12.87
N ALA A 44 -19.92 -10.73 -13.14
CA ALA A 44 -20.91 -11.39 -12.33
C ALA A 44 -20.31 -11.74 -10.96
N PRO A 45 -21.05 -11.62 -9.84
CA PRO A 45 -20.61 -12.17 -8.57
C PRO A 45 -20.81 -13.68 -8.61
N GLY A 46 -19.73 -14.46 -8.53
CA GLY A 46 -19.84 -15.90 -8.31
C GLY A 46 -18.70 -16.75 -8.87
N VAL A 47 -18.20 -17.61 -7.98
CA VAL A 47 -17.17 -18.65 -8.12
C VAL A 47 -15.75 -18.12 -7.98
N MET A 48 -15.17 -18.30 -6.79
CA MET A 48 -13.72 -18.38 -6.62
C MET A 48 -13.22 -19.43 -7.61
N SER A 49 -12.65 -19.01 -8.73
CA SER A 49 -11.90 -19.93 -9.57
C SER A 49 -10.84 -20.58 -8.67
N ALA A 50 -10.61 -21.88 -8.82
CA ALA A 50 -9.51 -22.55 -8.11
C ALA A 50 -8.26 -21.66 -8.20
N GLU A 51 -7.64 -21.38 -7.05
CA GLU A 51 -6.47 -20.52 -7.03
C GLU A 51 -5.39 -21.09 -7.93
N LYS A 52 -4.78 -20.21 -8.72
CA LYS A 52 -3.68 -20.58 -9.59
C LYS A 52 -2.47 -20.98 -8.78
N THR A 53 -1.74 -21.98 -9.29
CA THR A 53 -0.41 -22.31 -8.79
C THR A 53 0.60 -21.24 -9.20
N PHE A 54 1.76 -21.22 -8.54
CA PHE A 54 2.86 -20.33 -8.91
C PHE A 54 3.26 -20.45 -10.39
N GLN A 55 3.33 -21.68 -10.93
CA GLN A 55 3.72 -21.87 -12.32
C GLN A 55 2.65 -21.37 -13.28
N GLU A 56 1.36 -21.52 -12.95
CA GLU A 56 0.27 -20.96 -13.77
C GLU A 56 0.33 -19.43 -13.81
N ASP A 57 0.69 -18.78 -12.71
CA ASP A 57 0.86 -17.33 -12.64
C ASP A 57 2.10 -16.85 -13.40
N VAL A 58 3.23 -17.56 -13.27
CA VAL A 58 4.42 -17.29 -14.08
C VAL A 58 4.12 -17.46 -15.57
N ASP A 59 3.40 -18.51 -15.97
CA ASP A 59 3.05 -18.76 -17.36
C ASP A 59 2.04 -17.74 -17.89
N PHE A 60 1.14 -17.24 -17.04
CA PHE A 60 0.28 -16.12 -17.35
C PHE A 60 1.12 -14.85 -17.58
N LEU A 61 1.94 -14.43 -16.62
CA LEU A 61 2.74 -13.21 -16.70
C LEU A 61 3.66 -13.22 -17.93
N LYS A 62 4.32 -14.35 -18.22
CA LYS A 62 5.20 -14.51 -19.39
C LYS A 62 4.52 -14.33 -20.75
N LYS A 63 3.19 -14.44 -20.82
CA LYS A 63 2.44 -14.13 -22.05
C LYS A 63 2.30 -12.63 -22.28
N HIS A 64 2.41 -11.83 -21.23
CA HIS A 64 2.09 -10.39 -21.25
C HIS A 64 3.32 -9.50 -20.97
N ALA A 65 4.31 -9.98 -20.22
CA ALA A 65 5.53 -9.27 -19.89
C ALA A 65 6.70 -10.24 -19.67
N GLU A 66 7.93 -9.74 -19.78
CA GLU A 66 9.10 -10.51 -19.37
C GLU A 66 9.03 -10.79 -17.86
N THR A 67 9.17 -12.06 -17.47
CA THR A 67 9.12 -12.47 -16.05
C THR A 67 10.33 -13.33 -15.71
N ILE A 68 11.12 -12.82 -14.77
CA ILE A 68 12.30 -13.47 -14.20
C ILE A 68 11.83 -14.32 -13.01
N VAL A 69 12.33 -15.54 -12.91
CA VAL A 69 12.05 -16.42 -11.77
C VAL A 69 13.34 -16.70 -11.02
N LEU A 70 13.45 -16.13 -9.82
CA LEU A 70 14.52 -16.43 -8.89
C LEU A 70 14.20 -17.71 -8.12
N LYS A 71 15.22 -18.46 -7.74
CA LYS A 71 15.10 -19.75 -7.06
C LYS A 71 16.09 -19.84 -5.90
N GLY A 72 15.59 -20.25 -4.74
CA GLY A 72 16.44 -20.62 -3.61
C GLY A 72 17.26 -21.87 -3.92
N LYS A 73 18.25 -22.17 -3.08
CA LYS A 73 19.19 -23.30 -3.29
C LYS A 73 18.52 -24.66 -3.44
N SER A 74 17.40 -24.92 -2.74
CA SER A 74 16.64 -26.18 -2.89
C SER A 74 15.79 -26.22 -4.17
N GLY A 75 15.46 -25.05 -4.75
CA GLY A 75 14.56 -24.91 -5.88
C GLY A 75 13.07 -24.82 -5.54
N ASP A 76 12.71 -25.02 -4.27
CA ASP A 76 11.32 -24.95 -3.77
C ASP A 76 10.87 -23.50 -3.57
N ALA A 77 11.70 -22.71 -2.86
CA ALA A 77 11.51 -21.27 -2.74
C ALA A 77 11.69 -20.60 -4.11
N ARG A 78 10.64 -19.98 -4.64
CA ARG A 78 10.64 -19.31 -5.94
C ARG A 78 10.01 -17.93 -5.84
N VAL A 79 10.54 -16.98 -6.60
CA VAL A 79 10.08 -15.58 -6.63
C VAL A 79 10.00 -15.12 -8.07
N ALA A 80 8.83 -14.66 -8.51
CA ALA A 80 8.59 -14.13 -9.85
C ALA A 80 8.66 -12.60 -9.84
N VAL A 81 9.52 -12.04 -10.70
CA VAL A 81 9.81 -10.60 -10.77
C VAL A 81 9.60 -10.11 -12.19
N THR A 82 8.94 -8.96 -12.38
CA THR A 82 8.66 -8.42 -13.71
C THR A 82 9.30 -7.04 -13.90
N PRO A 83 10.37 -6.91 -14.73
CA PRO A 83 11.05 -5.64 -14.98
C PRO A 83 10.13 -4.55 -15.56
N ALA A 84 9.18 -4.96 -16.42
CA ALA A 84 8.21 -4.07 -17.05
C ALA A 84 7.27 -3.40 -16.05
N TYR A 85 7.09 -4.01 -14.87
CA TYR A 85 6.28 -3.50 -13.77
C TYR A 85 7.21 -2.98 -12.66
N GLN A 86 8.20 -2.16 -13.02
CA GLN A 86 9.12 -1.48 -12.10
C GLN A 86 9.94 -2.44 -11.20
N GLY A 87 10.28 -3.63 -11.71
CA GLY A 87 11.00 -4.64 -10.92
C GLY A 87 10.19 -5.16 -9.73
N ARG A 88 8.85 -5.15 -9.85
CA ARG A 88 7.90 -5.66 -8.85
C ARG A 88 8.07 -7.15 -8.64
N VAL A 89 8.00 -7.58 -7.38
CA VAL A 89 7.78 -8.98 -7.03
C VAL A 89 6.31 -9.27 -7.28
N MET A 90 6.01 -10.10 -8.28
CA MET A 90 4.63 -10.39 -8.65
C MET A 90 4.03 -11.44 -7.73
N THR A 91 4.77 -12.51 -7.47
CA THR A 91 4.36 -13.58 -6.55
C THR A 91 5.56 -14.44 -6.15
N SER A 92 5.43 -15.20 -5.09
CA SER A 92 6.39 -16.19 -4.61
C SER A 92 5.70 -17.53 -4.27
N SER A 93 6.50 -18.57 -4.03
CA SER A 93 6.04 -19.90 -3.62
C SER A 93 7.06 -20.59 -2.74
N ALA A 94 6.58 -21.30 -1.71
CA ALA A 94 7.36 -22.07 -0.76
C ALA A 94 7.61 -23.53 -1.19
N THR A 95 6.87 -24.03 -2.17
CA THR A 95 6.85 -25.46 -2.56
C THR A 95 7.01 -25.67 -4.07
N GLY A 96 7.66 -24.72 -4.75
CA GLY A 96 7.97 -24.82 -6.17
C GLY A 96 6.82 -24.40 -7.08
N GLY A 97 6.81 -24.93 -8.31
CA GLY A 97 5.89 -24.49 -9.37
C GLY A 97 4.42 -24.83 -9.12
N ASP A 98 4.17 -26.00 -8.52
CA ASP A 98 2.80 -26.46 -8.22
C ASP A 98 2.28 -25.93 -6.87
N GLY A 99 3.11 -25.16 -6.17
CA GLY A 99 2.78 -24.56 -4.88
C GLY A 99 1.83 -23.38 -4.98
N VAL A 100 1.40 -22.91 -3.81
CA VAL A 100 0.63 -21.66 -3.67
C VAL A 100 1.40 -20.49 -4.25
N SER A 101 0.68 -19.64 -4.98
CA SER A 101 1.12 -18.31 -5.38
C SER A 101 0.65 -17.30 -4.32
N PHE A 102 1.55 -16.61 -3.64
CA PHE A 102 1.17 -15.76 -2.50
C PHE A 102 0.71 -14.35 -2.89
N GLY A 103 1.31 -13.77 -3.92
CA GLY A 103 0.96 -12.45 -4.44
C GLY A 103 -0.41 -12.41 -5.11
N TRP A 104 -1.12 -11.29 -4.96
CA TRP A 104 -2.33 -11.02 -5.72
C TRP A 104 -1.97 -10.45 -7.11
N ILE A 105 -2.60 -10.95 -8.18
CA ILE A 105 -2.39 -10.49 -9.56
C ILE A 105 -3.72 -10.03 -10.15
N ASN A 106 -3.73 -8.86 -10.77
CA ASN A 106 -4.88 -8.39 -11.53
C ASN A 106 -4.86 -8.97 -12.96
N TYR A 107 -5.33 -10.21 -13.11
CA TYR A 107 -5.33 -10.87 -14.42
C TYR A 107 -6.02 -10.05 -15.50
N SER A 108 -7.16 -9.43 -15.18
CA SER A 108 -7.94 -8.66 -16.15
C SER A 108 -7.19 -7.45 -16.70
N HIS A 109 -6.46 -6.75 -15.83
CA HIS A 109 -5.68 -5.58 -16.23
C HIS A 109 -4.37 -5.96 -16.95
N VAL A 110 -3.68 -7.00 -16.48
CA VAL A 110 -2.50 -7.53 -17.18
C VAL A 110 -2.86 -8.07 -18.57
N GLU A 111 -3.99 -8.77 -18.70
CA GLU A 111 -4.44 -9.34 -19.96
C GLU A 111 -4.92 -8.28 -20.96
N SER A 112 -5.52 -7.17 -20.49
CA SER A 112 -5.99 -6.11 -21.38
C SER A 112 -4.84 -5.42 -22.13
N GLY A 113 -3.67 -5.32 -21.49
CA GLY A 113 -2.52 -4.56 -22.01
C GLY A 113 -2.80 -3.06 -22.15
N GLU A 114 -3.91 -2.57 -21.61
CA GLU A 114 -4.30 -1.17 -21.64
C GLU A 114 -3.63 -0.40 -20.51
N VAL A 115 -3.15 0.80 -20.82
CA VAL A 115 -2.67 1.74 -19.81
C VAL A 115 -3.88 2.51 -19.28
N ALA A 116 -4.21 2.30 -18.01
CA ALA A 116 -5.25 3.05 -17.33
C ALA A 116 -4.81 4.51 -17.08
N GLU A 117 -5.79 5.41 -16.99
CA GLU A 117 -5.55 6.86 -16.88
C GLU A 117 -4.74 7.21 -15.62
N HIS A 118 -5.25 6.86 -14.43
CA HIS A 118 -4.68 7.32 -13.16
C HIS A 118 -3.62 6.38 -12.54
N ILE A 119 -3.83 5.07 -12.65
CA ILE A 119 -2.98 4.04 -12.03
C ILE A 119 -3.17 2.68 -12.72
N ASN A 120 -2.07 1.96 -12.92
CA ASN A 120 -2.05 0.62 -13.49
C ASN A 120 -1.90 -0.44 -12.39
N VAL A 121 -3.05 -0.97 -11.95
CA VAL A 121 -3.14 -1.90 -10.81
C VAL A 121 -2.82 -3.33 -11.28
N TYR A 122 -1.55 -3.62 -11.58
CA TYR A 122 -1.10 -4.96 -12.00
C TYR A 122 -1.20 -6.03 -10.90
N GLY A 123 -1.32 -5.61 -9.63
CA GLY A 123 -1.11 -6.49 -8.47
C GLY A 123 0.38 -6.68 -8.15
N GLY A 124 0.71 -7.56 -7.22
CA GLY A 124 2.09 -7.97 -6.91
C GLY A 124 2.40 -7.98 -5.43
N GLU A 125 3.08 -9.05 -5.01
CA GLU A 125 3.51 -9.29 -3.63
C GLU A 125 4.44 -8.21 -3.04
N GLU A 126 5.15 -7.43 -3.87
CA GLU A 126 5.76 -6.17 -3.45
C GLU A 126 6.03 -5.21 -4.61
N ARG A 127 5.41 -4.02 -4.56
CA ARG A 127 5.60 -2.89 -5.48
C ARG A 127 6.50 -1.81 -4.86
N PHE A 128 7.46 -1.30 -5.64
CA PHE A 128 8.21 -0.08 -5.32
C PHE A 128 7.39 1.17 -5.62
N TRP A 129 7.37 2.11 -4.68
CA TRP A 129 6.62 3.36 -4.76
C TRP A 129 7.41 4.52 -4.13
N LEU A 130 6.92 5.74 -4.31
CA LEU A 130 7.52 6.96 -3.76
C LEU A 130 6.47 7.84 -3.10
N GLY A 131 6.76 8.37 -1.91
CA GLY A 131 5.96 9.42 -1.29
C GLY A 131 6.58 10.81 -1.48
N PRO A 132 5.84 11.89 -1.13
CA PRO A 132 4.47 11.88 -0.62
C PRO A 132 3.40 11.77 -1.71
N GLU A 133 2.26 11.17 -1.35
CA GLU A 133 1.08 11.09 -2.22
C GLU A 133 0.26 12.38 -2.25
N GLY A 134 0.08 13.03 -1.09
CA GLY A 134 -0.62 14.31 -0.94
C GLY A 134 0.30 15.43 -0.44
N GLY A 135 -0.27 16.56 -0.05
CA GLY A 135 0.50 17.69 0.48
C GLY A 135 1.13 18.60 -0.58
N GLN A 136 1.64 19.72 -0.11
CA GLN A 136 2.39 20.71 -0.89
C GLN A 136 3.63 20.15 -1.59
N PHE A 137 4.11 18.97 -1.18
CA PHE A 137 5.27 18.29 -1.77
C PHE A 137 4.90 17.02 -2.53
N SER A 138 3.61 16.75 -2.77
CA SER A 138 3.13 15.62 -3.55
C SER A 138 3.80 15.54 -4.91
N ILE A 139 4.11 14.32 -5.38
CA ILE A 139 4.52 14.05 -6.77
C ILE A 139 3.36 13.57 -7.66
N TYR A 140 2.13 13.51 -7.14
CA TYR A 140 0.95 12.93 -7.79
C TYR A 140 -0.04 13.97 -8.31
N PHE A 141 0.12 15.23 -7.90
CA PHE A 141 -0.75 16.33 -8.28
C PHE A 141 0.05 17.41 -9.01
N ALA A 142 -0.49 17.88 -10.14
CA ALA A 142 0.07 19.03 -10.82
C ALA A 142 -0.03 20.29 -9.95
N PRO A 143 0.90 21.27 -10.06
CA PRO A 143 0.83 22.50 -9.29
C PRO A 143 -0.51 23.23 -9.45
N GLY A 144 -1.18 23.48 -8.32
CA GLY A 144 -2.48 24.15 -8.26
C GLY A 144 -3.69 23.25 -8.55
N ALA A 145 -3.49 21.96 -8.83
CA ALA A 145 -4.58 20.98 -8.93
C ALA A 145 -5.26 20.78 -7.57
N LYS A 146 -6.50 20.28 -7.57
CA LYS A 146 -7.16 19.94 -6.32
C LYS A 146 -6.73 18.56 -5.86
N PHE A 147 -6.84 18.33 -4.56
CA PHE A 147 -6.62 17.00 -4.00
C PHE A 147 -7.91 16.15 -4.12
N GLU A 148 -8.28 15.83 -5.36
CA GLU A 148 -9.41 14.96 -5.69
C GLU A 148 -8.98 13.90 -6.73
N PHE A 149 -9.69 12.76 -6.79
CA PHE A 149 -9.24 11.61 -7.60
C PHE A 149 -9.05 11.95 -9.09
N ALA A 150 -9.90 12.83 -9.63
CA ALA A 150 -9.82 13.28 -11.02
C ALA A 150 -8.52 14.05 -11.36
N ASP A 151 -7.87 14.65 -10.36
CA ASP A 151 -6.63 15.42 -10.51
C ASP A 151 -5.39 14.60 -10.07
N TRP A 152 -5.59 13.43 -9.47
CA TRP A 152 -4.53 12.56 -8.98
C TRP A 152 -3.96 11.71 -10.12
N GLN A 153 -2.63 11.61 -10.21
CA GLN A 153 -1.96 10.82 -11.23
C GLN A 153 -0.74 10.12 -10.66
N THR A 154 -0.63 8.81 -10.88
CA THR A 154 0.60 8.10 -10.54
C THR A 154 1.74 8.51 -11.48
N PRO A 155 2.92 8.90 -10.96
CA PRO A 155 4.09 9.16 -11.77
C PRO A 155 4.51 7.94 -12.61
N ALA A 156 4.73 8.18 -13.90
CA ALA A 156 5.13 7.14 -14.86
C ALA A 156 6.32 6.25 -14.40
N PRO A 157 7.37 6.77 -13.72
CA PRO A 157 8.48 5.94 -13.24
C PRO A 157 8.10 4.87 -12.22
N ILE A 158 6.96 4.98 -11.54
CA ILE A 158 6.48 4.01 -10.55
C ILE A 158 5.18 3.31 -10.98
N ASP A 159 4.78 3.46 -12.26
CA ASP A 159 3.51 2.93 -12.80
C ASP A 159 3.68 2.24 -14.15
N THR A 160 4.16 2.97 -15.16
CA THR A 160 4.14 2.53 -16.56
C THR A 160 5.52 2.31 -17.17
N GLU A 161 6.56 2.91 -16.59
CA GLU A 161 7.90 2.82 -17.16
C GLU A 161 8.66 1.60 -16.62
N PRO A 162 9.30 0.80 -17.48
CA PRO A 162 10.09 -0.34 -17.04
C PRO A 162 11.34 0.09 -16.29
N PHE A 163 11.86 -0.82 -15.45
CA PHE A 163 13.19 -0.70 -14.88
C PHE A 163 14.20 -1.53 -15.68
N ASP A 164 15.40 -0.99 -15.86
CA ASP A 164 16.47 -1.66 -16.59
C ASP A 164 17.11 -2.73 -15.71
N VAL A 165 17.17 -3.97 -16.19
CA VAL A 165 17.94 -5.04 -15.53
C VAL A 165 19.43 -4.76 -15.69
N THR A 166 20.16 -4.66 -14.58
CA THR A 166 21.60 -4.35 -14.58
C THR A 166 22.47 -5.56 -14.21
N ASP A 167 21.94 -6.49 -13.41
CA ASP A 167 22.58 -7.74 -13.05
C ASP A 167 21.51 -8.81 -12.77
N GLN A 168 21.84 -10.08 -13.03
CA GLN A 168 20.93 -11.19 -12.79
C GLN A 168 21.71 -12.47 -12.51
N SER A 169 21.25 -13.21 -11.51
CA SER A 169 21.68 -14.55 -11.13
C SER A 169 20.45 -15.44 -10.85
N ASP A 170 20.68 -16.69 -10.43
CA ASP A 170 19.58 -17.60 -10.06
C ASP A 170 18.82 -17.14 -8.82
N THR A 171 19.46 -16.41 -7.90
CA THR A 171 18.87 -16.01 -6.61
C THR A 171 18.58 -14.53 -6.51
N LYS A 172 19.07 -13.70 -7.43
CA LYS A 172 18.99 -12.24 -7.35
C LYS A 172 18.85 -11.60 -8.72
N VAL A 173 18.08 -10.51 -8.80
CA VAL A 173 18.06 -9.57 -9.93
C VAL A 173 18.21 -8.15 -9.43
N SER A 174 18.96 -7.33 -10.16
CA SER A 174 19.22 -5.92 -9.89
C SER A 174 18.67 -5.04 -10.99
N PHE A 175 18.11 -3.90 -10.59
CA PHE A 175 17.42 -2.96 -11.43
C PHE A 175 17.97 -1.54 -11.26
N LYS A 176 17.84 -0.75 -12.32
CA LYS A 176 18.13 0.68 -12.29
C LYS A 176 17.06 1.47 -13.05
N LYS A 177 16.75 2.66 -12.54
CA LYS A 177 15.94 3.67 -13.23
C LYS A 177 16.47 5.06 -12.96
N GLU A 178 16.69 5.86 -14.00
CA GLU A 178 16.94 7.31 -13.88
C GLU A 178 15.66 8.05 -14.25
N THR A 179 15.30 9.09 -13.49
CA THR A 179 14.09 9.87 -13.77
C THR A 179 14.13 11.28 -13.18
N GLU A 180 13.16 12.11 -13.54
CA GLU A 180 12.88 13.43 -12.95
C GLU A 180 11.41 13.50 -12.56
N LEU A 181 11.15 13.94 -11.33
CA LEU A 181 9.81 14.22 -10.81
C LEU A 181 9.68 15.71 -10.55
N THR A 182 8.46 16.23 -10.58
CA THR A 182 8.16 17.59 -10.13
C THR A 182 7.10 17.51 -9.05
N ASN A 183 7.37 18.08 -7.89
CA ASN A 183 6.36 18.10 -6.84
C ASN A 183 5.35 19.24 -7.03
N TYR A 184 4.27 19.21 -6.25
CA TYR A 184 3.17 20.18 -6.31
C TYR A 184 3.64 21.63 -6.10
N SER A 185 4.70 21.86 -5.32
CA SER A 185 5.33 23.18 -5.13
C SER A 185 6.23 23.61 -6.29
N GLY A 186 6.43 22.77 -7.30
CA GLY A 186 7.23 23.05 -8.50
C GLY A 186 8.72 22.71 -8.35
N THR A 187 9.13 22.04 -7.28
CA THR A 187 10.50 21.56 -7.12
C THR A 187 10.75 20.38 -8.04
N LYS A 188 11.81 20.47 -8.84
CA LYS A 188 12.29 19.38 -9.68
C LYS A 188 13.24 18.47 -8.90
N LEU A 189 13.02 17.18 -9.00
CA LEU A 189 13.73 16.13 -8.27
C LEU A 189 14.29 15.16 -9.30
N SER A 190 15.55 15.35 -9.68
CA SER A 190 16.28 14.38 -10.51
C SER A 190 16.84 13.27 -9.62
N LEU A 191 16.53 12.02 -9.94
CA LEU A 191 16.90 10.89 -9.11
C LEU A 191 17.26 9.63 -9.91
N ARG A 192 18.05 8.78 -9.25
CA ARG A 192 18.25 7.39 -9.63
C ARG A 192 17.61 6.48 -8.59
N ILE A 193 16.87 5.48 -9.05
CA ILE A 193 16.36 4.36 -8.27
C ILE A 193 17.22 3.15 -8.60
N ASP A 194 17.79 2.52 -7.58
CA ASP A 194 18.45 1.22 -7.67
C ASP A 194 17.61 0.24 -6.82
N ARG A 195 17.23 -0.91 -7.39
CA ARG A 195 16.41 -1.92 -6.69
C ARG A 195 17.00 -3.31 -6.88
N ASP A 196 17.25 -4.01 -5.79
CA ASP A 196 17.65 -5.41 -5.79
C ASP A 196 16.50 -6.27 -5.27
N VAL A 197 16.27 -7.44 -5.87
CA VAL A 197 15.36 -8.47 -5.37
C VAL A 197 16.14 -9.76 -5.23
N GLU A 198 16.16 -10.34 -4.03
CA GLU A 198 16.93 -11.55 -3.71
C GLU A 198 16.11 -12.56 -2.91
N VAL A 199 16.26 -13.86 -3.22
CA VAL A 199 15.68 -14.95 -2.43
C VAL A 199 16.50 -15.14 -1.15
N ILE A 200 15.84 -15.13 0.00
CA ILE A 200 16.46 -15.28 1.32
C ILE A 200 16.70 -16.77 1.60
N SER A 201 17.91 -17.09 2.08
CA SER A 201 18.25 -18.46 2.50
C SER A 201 17.64 -18.79 3.88
N ALA A 202 17.54 -20.07 4.23
CA ALA A 202 17.02 -20.48 5.54
C ALA A 202 17.86 -19.94 6.71
N ASP A 203 19.18 -19.89 6.55
CA ASP A 203 20.10 -19.36 7.56
C ASP A 203 19.89 -17.84 7.74
N ASP A 204 19.75 -17.10 6.63
CA ASP A 204 19.50 -15.65 6.67
C ASP A 204 18.11 -15.32 7.23
N ALA A 205 17.10 -16.12 6.88
CA ALA A 205 15.75 -16.02 7.45
C ALA A 205 15.77 -16.24 8.96
N SER A 206 16.48 -17.28 9.42
CA SER A 206 16.63 -17.57 10.86
C SER A 206 17.34 -16.43 11.60
N GLY A 207 18.38 -15.85 10.98
CA GLY A 207 19.10 -14.71 11.53
C GLY A 207 18.25 -13.44 11.62
N SER A 208 17.46 -13.13 10.58
CA SER A 208 16.61 -11.93 10.56
C SER A 208 15.40 -12.05 11.48
N LEU A 209 14.73 -13.21 11.47
CA LEU A 209 13.52 -13.45 12.25
C LEU A 209 13.81 -13.77 13.72
N GLY A 210 15.05 -14.17 14.03
CA GLY A 210 15.42 -14.64 15.37
C GLY A 210 14.84 -16.03 15.72
N VAL A 211 14.29 -16.73 14.72
CA VAL A 211 13.65 -18.04 14.89
C VAL A 211 13.89 -18.90 13.64
N ASP A 212 14.28 -20.15 13.84
CA ASP A 212 14.50 -21.11 12.75
C ASP A 212 13.16 -21.56 12.14
N PRO A 213 12.94 -21.42 10.81
CA PRO A 213 11.76 -21.96 10.11
C PRO A 213 11.57 -23.48 10.29
N GLY A 214 12.63 -24.22 10.58
CA GLY A 214 12.59 -25.65 10.86
C GLY A 214 12.11 -26.47 9.67
N LYS A 215 10.97 -27.16 9.85
CA LYS A 215 10.37 -28.04 8.83
C LYS A 215 9.25 -27.37 8.03
N LEU A 216 8.99 -26.09 8.27
CA LEU A 216 7.99 -25.34 7.52
C LEU A 216 8.43 -25.24 6.06
N ASN A 217 7.47 -25.37 5.16
CA ASN A 217 7.68 -24.89 3.80
C ASN A 217 7.72 -23.38 3.87
N PHE A 218 8.80 -22.78 3.38
CA PHE A 218 8.92 -21.32 3.41
C PHE A 218 9.51 -20.77 2.12
N VAL A 219 9.14 -19.54 1.84
CA VAL A 219 9.84 -18.67 0.90
C VAL A 219 10.05 -17.33 1.58
N GLY A 220 11.21 -16.74 1.38
CA GLY A 220 11.48 -15.37 1.77
C GLY A 220 12.19 -14.64 0.64
N TYR A 221 11.91 -13.35 0.48
CA TYR A 221 12.68 -12.48 -0.39
C TYR A 221 12.98 -11.16 0.30
N ARG A 222 14.12 -10.59 -0.07
CA ARG A 222 14.59 -9.27 0.36
C ARG A 222 14.57 -8.34 -0.83
N THR A 223 14.08 -7.13 -0.63
CA THR A 223 14.28 -6.03 -1.57
C THR A 223 15.13 -4.94 -0.94
N VAL A 224 16.18 -4.52 -1.63
CA VAL A 224 17.03 -3.38 -1.22
C VAL A 224 16.78 -2.26 -2.20
N ASN A 225 16.24 -1.16 -1.70
CA ASN A 225 15.75 -0.08 -2.54
C ASN A 225 16.48 1.19 -2.18
N LYS A 226 17.12 1.81 -3.16
CA LYS A 226 17.96 2.98 -2.96
C LYS A 226 17.54 4.11 -3.89
N VAL A 227 17.37 5.29 -3.34
CA VAL A 227 17.11 6.52 -4.08
C VAL A 227 18.33 7.42 -3.94
N THR A 228 18.87 7.87 -5.06
CA THR A 228 19.99 8.81 -5.11
C THR A 228 19.55 10.12 -5.73
N ASN A 229 19.83 11.25 -5.07
CA ASN A 229 19.64 12.56 -5.67
C ASN A 229 20.72 12.78 -6.75
N THR A 230 20.32 12.81 -8.03
CA THR A 230 21.22 13.02 -9.16
C THR A 230 21.17 14.45 -9.69
N GLY A 231 20.38 15.33 -9.06
CA GLY A 231 20.32 16.74 -9.37
C GLY A 231 21.39 17.57 -8.65
N ASP A 232 21.32 18.88 -8.84
CA ASP A 232 22.31 19.85 -8.33
C ASP A 232 21.89 20.53 -7.02
N THR A 233 20.67 20.25 -6.51
CA THR A 233 20.10 20.87 -5.30
C THR A 233 19.71 19.84 -4.26
N ALA A 234 19.94 20.16 -2.98
CA ALA A 234 19.52 19.32 -1.86
C ALA A 234 17.99 19.26 -1.74
N TRP A 235 17.48 18.11 -1.29
CA TRP A 235 16.08 17.94 -0.89
C TRP A 235 15.94 18.32 0.57
N THR A 236 15.08 19.29 0.88
CA THR A 236 14.94 19.83 2.24
C THR A 236 13.48 19.90 2.65
N LYS A 237 13.21 20.21 3.93
CA LYS A 237 11.83 20.39 4.42
C LYS A 237 11.08 21.52 3.70
N GLU A 238 11.80 22.50 3.18
CA GLU A 238 11.25 23.67 2.48
C GLU A 238 10.96 23.40 1.01
N THR A 239 11.73 22.51 0.37
CA THR A 239 11.60 22.18 -1.06
C THR A 239 10.91 20.84 -1.31
N GLY A 240 10.70 20.05 -0.26
CA GLY A 240 10.12 18.72 -0.31
C GLY A 240 11.18 17.63 -0.33
N MET A 241 10.88 16.54 0.37
CA MET A 241 11.71 15.33 0.43
C MET A 241 10.84 14.15 0.02
N LEU A 242 11.43 13.22 -0.74
CA LEU A 242 10.76 11.97 -1.10
C LEU A 242 10.93 10.93 0.01
N SER A 243 10.06 9.93 0.04
CA SER A 243 10.29 8.67 0.76
C SER A 243 10.21 7.49 -0.20
N ILE A 244 10.86 6.38 0.15
CA ILE A 244 10.59 5.09 -0.46
C ILE A 244 9.40 4.49 0.28
N TRP A 245 8.42 3.99 -0.45
CA TRP A 245 7.24 3.33 0.10
C TRP A 245 7.07 1.99 -0.63
N LEU A 246 6.99 0.90 0.11
CA LEU A 246 6.86 -0.45 -0.43
C LEU A 246 5.51 -1.03 -0.03
N LEU A 247 4.75 -1.53 -1.00
CA LEU A 247 3.40 -2.04 -0.80
C LEU A 247 3.35 -3.50 -1.24
N GLY A 248 3.05 -4.43 -0.32
CA GLY A 248 2.85 -5.83 -0.66
C GLY A 248 1.40 -6.17 -0.81
N MET A 249 0.94 -6.57 -2.01
CA MET A 249 -0.45 -6.92 -2.29
C MET A 249 -0.64 -8.44 -2.20
N TYR A 250 -1.34 -8.89 -1.16
CA TYR A 250 -1.56 -10.30 -0.87
C TYR A 250 -3.01 -10.71 -1.14
N LYS A 251 -3.22 -12.01 -1.35
CA LYS A 251 -4.57 -12.57 -1.56
C LYS A 251 -5.38 -12.53 -0.26
N PRO A 252 -6.59 -11.96 -0.25
CA PRO A 252 -7.40 -11.90 0.95
C PRO A 252 -8.09 -13.25 1.22
N GLY A 253 -8.65 -13.39 2.41
CA GLY A 253 -9.40 -14.57 2.83
C GLY A 253 -10.41 -14.22 3.94
N PRO A 254 -11.55 -14.93 4.03
CA PRO A 254 -12.61 -14.60 4.99
C PRO A 254 -12.14 -14.64 6.45
N GLU A 255 -11.09 -15.42 6.74
CA GLU A 255 -10.46 -15.57 8.06
C GLU A 255 -9.00 -15.07 8.03
N THR A 256 -8.70 -14.10 7.18
CA THR A 256 -7.38 -13.44 7.13
C THR A 256 -7.37 -12.21 8.02
N THR A 257 -6.40 -12.17 8.95
CA THR A 257 -6.19 -11.07 9.89
C THR A 257 -4.77 -10.53 9.75
N ILE A 258 -4.64 -9.23 9.52
CA ILE A 258 -3.37 -8.50 9.62
C ILE A 258 -3.09 -8.22 11.10
N VAL A 259 -1.83 -8.37 11.48
CA VAL A 259 -1.31 -8.24 12.84
C VAL A 259 -0.18 -7.25 12.83
N VAL A 260 -0.30 -6.17 13.60
CA VAL A 260 0.72 -5.12 13.67
C VAL A 260 1.12 -4.88 15.13
N PRO A 261 2.25 -5.47 15.57
CA PRO A 261 2.81 -5.18 16.88
C PRO A 261 3.29 -3.72 16.98
N PHE A 262 3.04 -3.07 18.11
CA PHE A 262 3.41 -1.67 18.36
C PHE A 262 4.00 -1.46 19.76
N LYS A 263 4.60 -0.30 19.99
CA LYS A 263 5.16 0.09 21.29
C LYS A 263 4.06 0.68 22.18
N PRO A 264 3.73 0.03 23.31
CA PRO A 264 2.75 0.55 24.24
C PRO A 264 3.32 1.76 24.99
N GLY A 265 2.45 2.64 25.47
CA GLY A 265 2.84 3.84 26.22
C GLY A 265 1.92 5.03 25.98
N PRO A 266 2.15 6.16 26.68
CA PRO A 266 1.30 7.35 26.60
C PRO A 266 1.30 7.97 25.19
N GLU A 267 0.14 8.46 24.75
CA GLU A 267 0.02 9.12 23.44
C GLU A 267 0.80 10.43 23.38
N GLU A 268 0.96 11.12 24.50
CA GLU A 268 1.70 12.38 24.57
C GLU A 268 3.21 12.20 24.27
N GLU A 269 3.73 10.98 24.44
CA GLU A 269 5.15 10.66 24.21
C GLU A 269 5.38 9.99 22.85
N LEU A 270 4.47 9.09 22.46
CA LEU A 270 4.62 8.20 21.31
C LEU A 270 3.67 8.51 20.15
N GLY A 271 2.76 9.46 20.31
CA GLY A 271 1.67 9.72 19.38
C GLY A 271 0.49 8.74 19.54
N VAL A 272 -0.56 8.97 18.76
CA VAL A 272 -1.72 8.07 18.69
C VAL A 272 -1.27 6.65 18.31
N ILE A 273 -1.99 5.64 18.78
CA ILE A 273 -1.62 4.24 18.51
C ILE A 273 -1.78 3.91 17.02
N VAL A 274 -2.87 4.38 16.41
CA VAL A 274 -3.22 4.12 15.02
C VAL A 274 -3.91 5.33 14.42
N ASN A 275 -3.53 5.65 13.18
CA ASN A 275 -4.26 6.54 12.29
C ASN A 275 -5.20 5.68 11.42
N ASP A 276 -6.51 5.82 11.57
CA ASP A 276 -7.51 5.05 10.85
C ASP A 276 -8.52 5.96 10.12
N GLU A 277 -8.07 7.16 9.72
CA GLU A 277 -8.92 8.20 9.12
C GLU A 277 -8.71 8.36 7.61
N TYR A 278 -7.75 7.66 7.00
CA TYR A 278 -7.39 7.77 5.56
C TYR A 278 -8.59 7.70 4.60
N PHE A 279 -9.52 6.79 4.86
CA PHE A 279 -10.74 6.60 4.05
C PHE A 279 -12.01 6.69 4.91
N GLY A 280 -11.93 7.43 6.01
CA GLY A 280 -12.89 7.43 7.09
C GLY A 280 -12.60 6.34 8.13
N LYS A 281 -13.17 6.55 9.32
CA LYS A 281 -12.98 5.69 10.49
C LYS A 281 -13.22 4.22 10.20
N VAL A 282 -12.25 3.37 10.54
CA VAL A 282 -12.39 1.91 10.38
C VAL A 282 -13.38 1.35 11.41
N PRO A 283 -14.35 0.50 11.01
CA PRO A 283 -15.31 -0.11 11.93
C PRO A 283 -14.67 -0.94 13.05
N ALA A 284 -15.25 -0.88 14.26
CA ALA A 284 -14.72 -1.53 15.47
C ALA A 284 -14.81 -3.07 15.48
N ASP A 285 -15.55 -3.65 14.54
CA ASP A 285 -15.59 -5.10 14.24
C ASP A 285 -14.52 -5.51 13.22
N ARG A 286 -13.77 -4.55 12.65
CA ARG A 286 -12.71 -4.79 11.67
C ARG A 286 -11.34 -4.36 12.14
N LEU A 287 -11.26 -3.52 13.16
CA LEU A 287 -10.03 -3.02 13.76
C LEU A 287 -10.10 -3.15 15.28
N LYS A 288 -9.16 -3.87 15.88
CA LYS A 288 -9.01 -4.00 17.32
C LYS A 288 -7.60 -3.64 17.75
N VAL A 289 -7.49 -2.94 18.87
CA VAL A 289 -6.23 -2.63 19.54
C VAL A 289 -6.23 -3.36 20.87
N GLN A 290 -5.23 -4.20 21.12
CA GLN A 290 -5.06 -4.95 22.35
C GLN A 290 -3.65 -4.76 22.87
N GLU A 291 -3.50 -4.18 24.07
CA GLU A 291 -2.21 -3.97 24.76
C GLU A 291 -1.08 -3.37 23.88
N ASP A 292 -0.32 -4.22 23.18
CA ASP A 292 0.80 -3.87 22.29
C ASP A 292 0.70 -4.44 20.86
N VAL A 293 -0.50 -4.87 20.43
CA VAL A 293 -0.78 -5.40 19.09
C VAL A 293 -2.11 -4.89 18.53
N LEU A 294 -2.13 -4.71 17.22
CA LEU A 294 -3.31 -4.31 16.46
C LEU A 294 -3.72 -5.44 15.50
N TYR A 295 -5.03 -5.65 15.39
CA TYR A 295 -5.64 -6.61 14.45
C TYR A 295 -6.53 -5.87 13.46
N LEU A 296 -6.35 -6.15 12.17
CA LEU A 296 -7.15 -5.59 11.08
C LEU A 296 -7.67 -6.72 10.19
N SER A 297 -8.97 -6.70 9.87
CA SER A 297 -9.57 -7.64 8.92
C SER A 297 -9.01 -7.46 7.50
N ALA A 298 -8.60 -8.55 6.87
CA ALA A 298 -8.03 -8.60 5.52
C ALA A 298 -8.88 -9.48 4.57
N ASP A 299 -10.20 -9.38 4.70
CA ASP A 299 -11.17 -10.21 3.99
C ASP A 299 -11.49 -9.76 2.55
N GLY A 300 -10.98 -8.61 2.12
CA GLY A 300 -11.28 -8.00 0.82
C GLY A 300 -12.73 -7.53 0.66
N LYS A 301 -13.47 -7.32 1.76
CA LYS A 301 -14.91 -6.96 1.72
C LYS A 301 -15.24 -5.53 2.16
N HIS A 302 -14.34 -4.85 2.87
CA HIS A 302 -14.55 -3.47 3.29
C HIS A 302 -13.27 -2.65 3.12
N ARG A 303 -13.38 -1.49 2.45
CA ARG A 303 -12.22 -0.61 2.28
C ARG A 303 -11.79 -0.05 3.63
N SER A 304 -10.62 -0.45 4.09
CA SER A 304 -10.01 0.04 5.35
C SER A 304 -8.56 0.38 5.11
N LYS A 305 -8.07 1.47 5.70
CA LYS A 305 -6.64 1.77 5.76
C LYS A 305 -6.27 2.27 7.14
N ILE A 306 -5.17 1.75 7.68
CA ILE A 306 -4.58 2.22 8.91
C ILE A 306 -3.12 2.65 8.69
N GLY A 307 -2.60 3.45 9.59
CA GLY A 307 -1.20 3.85 9.68
C GLY A 307 -0.71 3.81 11.11
N LEU A 308 0.55 3.42 11.29
CA LEU A 308 1.25 3.51 12.56
C LEU A 308 2.39 4.53 12.45
N PRO A 309 2.49 5.49 13.39
CA PRO A 309 3.55 6.47 13.38
C PRO A 309 4.89 5.83 13.76
N PRO A 310 6.03 6.44 13.36
CA PRO A 310 7.38 5.88 13.55
C PRO A 310 7.76 5.62 15.01
N ARG A 311 7.17 6.36 15.95
CA ARG A 311 7.38 6.18 17.40
C ARG A 311 6.65 4.95 17.97
N ARG A 312 5.56 4.51 17.33
CA ARG A 312 4.77 3.34 17.74
C ARG A 312 5.20 2.08 17.01
N ALA A 313 5.45 2.17 15.72
CA ALA A 313 5.73 1.01 14.90
C ALA A 313 6.99 0.26 15.38
N LYS A 314 6.89 -1.07 15.43
CA LYS A 314 8.07 -1.94 15.46
C LYS A 314 8.62 -2.09 14.03
N ASP A 315 9.64 -2.92 13.85
CA ASP A 315 10.26 -3.22 12.54
C ASP A 315 9.58 -4.38 11.79
N VAL A 316 8.37 -4.76 12.22
CA VAL A 316 7.64 -5.94 11.75
C VAL A 316 6.14 -5.73 11.73
N ALA A 317 5.49 -6.32 10.73
CA ALA A 317 4.06 -6.58 10.66
C ALA A 317 3.84 -7.97 10.04
N GLY A 318 2.63 -8.51 10.14
CA GLY A 318 2.32 -9.79 9.53
C GLY A 318 0.84 -9.97 9.29
N SER A 319 0.48 -11.15 8.81
CA SER A 319 -0.91 -11.57 8.70
C SER A 319 -0.99 -13.08 8.77
N PHE A 320 -2.09 -13.59 9.29
CA PHE A 320 -2.39 -15.01 9.27
C PHE A 320 -3.70 -15.26 8.51
N ASP A 321 -3.65 -16.21 7.58
CA ASP A 321 -4.80 -16.73 6.87
C ASP A 321 -5.13 -18.11 7.41
N ALA A 322 -6.14 -18.17 8.28
CA ALA A 322 -6.51 -19.38 9.01
C ALA A 322 -7.07 -20.49 8.10
N GLU A 323 -7.75 -20.13 7.00
CA GLU A 323 -8.33 -21.10 6.07
C GLU A 323 -7.24 -21.83 5.27
N ARG A 324 -6.15 -21.11 4.95
CA ARG A 324 -5.04 -21.64 4.13
C ARG A 324 -3.80 -22.05 4.95
N ASP A 325 -3.83 -21.84 6.28
CA ASP A 325 -2.70 -21.97 7.20
C ASP A 325 -1.42 -21.27 6.66
N ILE A 326 -1.57 -20.00 6.25
CA ILE A 326 -0.47 -19.18 5.72
C ILE A 326 -0.13 -18.09 6.74
N LEU A 327 1.09 -18.13 7.27
CA LEU A 327 1.67 -17.03 8.05
C LEU A 327 2.55 -16.18 7.14
N THR A 328 2.22 -14.90 7.01
CA THR A 328 3.00 -13.90 6.29
C THR A 328 3.66 -12.95 7.28
N ILE A 329 4.94 -12.69 7.10
CA ILE A 329 5.73 -11.75 7.90
C ILE A 329 6.39 -10.75 6.96
N VAL A 330 6.28 -9.47 7.29
CA VAL A 330 6.99 -8.37 6.63
C VAL A 330 7.87 -7.67 7.65
N LYS A 331 9.18 -7.65 7.40
CA LYS A 331 10.17 -6.88 8.16
C LYS A 331 10.74 -5.78 7.29
N TYR A 332 11.20 -4.70 7.93
CA TYR A 332 11.89 -3.63 7.22
C TYR A 332 13.04 -3.05 8.03
N SER A 333 13.95 -2.35 7.35
CA SER A 333 15.06 -1.64 7.98
C SER A 333 14.60 -0.39 8.71
N LYS A 334 13.87 -0.55 9.81
CA LYS A 334 13.44 0.58 10.65
C LYS A 334 14.68 1.30 11.20
N PRO A 335 14.80 2.62 11.00
CA PRO A 335 15.84 3.41 11.65
C PRO A 335 15.61 3.52 13.16
N GLY A 336 16.57 4.11 13.87
CA GLY A 336 16.44 4.40 15.29
C GLY A 336 15.18 5.21 15.62
N ASP A 337 14.70 5.09 16.86
CA ASP A 337 13.45 5.71 17.33
C ASP A 337 13.46 7.24 17.31
N GLU A 338 14.64 7.85 17.21
CA GLU A 338 14.82 9.28 17.04
C GLU A 338 14.40 9.79 15.65
N VAL A 339 14.38 8.91 14.64
CA VAL A 339 14.04 9.26 13.26
C VAL A 339 12.52 9.25 13.10
N THR A 340 11.94 10.45 12.97
CA THR A 340 10.48 10.65 13.01
C THR A 340 9.93 11.45 11.84
N ASP A 341 10.80 11.97 10.96
CA ASP A 341 10.38 12.67 9.76
C ASP A 341 9.95 11.66 8.69
N TYR A 342 8.65 11.45 8.55
CA TYR A 342 8.02 10.54 7.58
C TYR A 342 7.00 11.32 6.75
N VAL A 343 7.00 11.17 5.44
CA VAL A 343 6.10 11.97 4.60
C VAL A 343 4.63 11.65 4.88
N ASN A 344 3.80 12.67 5.01
CA ASN A 344 2.36 12.52 5.20
C ASN A 344 1.65 12.43 3.83
N SER A 345 0.86 11.37 3.62
CA SER A 345 0.19 11.09 2.34
C SER A 345 -1.28 11.54 2.28
N MET A 346 -1.78 12.29 3.27
CA MET A 346 -3.15 12.82 3.23
C MET A 346 -3.35 13.83 2.10
N TRP A 347 -4.50 13.75 1.42
CA TRP A 347 -4.86 14.55 0.26
C TRP A 347 -5.35 15.96 0.63
N GLU A 348 -4.47 16.76 1.22
CA GLU A 348 -4.71 18.12 1.65
C GLU A 348 -3.41 18.94 1.69
N ILE A 349 -3.48 20.26 1.83
CA ILE A 349 -2.30 21.04 2.24
C ILE A 349 -2.10 20.79 3.73
N GLN A 350 -0.88 20.39 4.09
CA GLN A 350 -0.57 19.87 5.42
C GLN A 350 0.27 20.87 6.21
N ASP A 351 -0.13 21.14 7.44
CA ASP A 351 0.68 21.92 8.39
C ASP A 351 1.98 21.17 8.76
N GLU A 352 1.90 19.84 8.87
CA GLU A 352 3.02 18.96 9.24
C GLU A 352 3.26 17.88 8.17
N PRO A 353 3.91 18.22 7.04
CA PRO A 353 4.08 17.29 5.90
C PRO A 353 5.02 16.12 6.16
N PHE A 354 5.75 16.14 7.27
CA PHE A 354 6.69 15.10 7.67
C PHE A 354 6.27 14.37 8.96
N ALA A 355 4.98 14.45 9.32
CA ALA A 355 4.37 13.72 10.43
C ALA A 355 3.49 12.56 9.92
N GLY A 356 4.01 11.77 8.99
CA GLY A 356 3.34 10.61 8.40
C GLY A 356 3.59 9.29 9.14
N ASP A 357 3.00 8.24 8.59
CA ASP A 357 3.07 6.87 9.11
C ASP A 357 4.23 6.08 8.47
N THR A 358 4.73 5.06 9.18
CA THR A 358 5.82 4.19 8.70
C THR A 358 5.37 2.79 8.31
N ILE A 359 4.33 2.26 8.96
CA ILE A 359 3.65 1.03 8.57
C ILE A 359 2.23 1.42 8.23
N ASN A 360 1.74 0.93 7.11
CA ASN A 360 0.34 1.02 6.77
C ASN A 360 -0.19 -0.38 6.47
N ALA A 361 -1.49 -0.55 6.67
CA ALA A 361 -2.19 -1.75 6.24
C ALA A 361 -3.50 -1.36 5.57
N TYR A 362 -3.80 -2.02 4.46
CA TYR A 362 -4.96 -1.73 3.62
C TYR A 362 -5.76 -3.01 3.37
N ASN A 363 -7.08 -2.91 3.37
CA ASN A 363 -7.98 -3.96 2.92
C ASN A 363 -8.78 -3.42 1.74
N ASP A 364 -8.64 -4.04 0.57
CA ASP A 364 -9.33 -3.61 -0.65
C ASP A 364 -10.71 -4.27 -0.73
N GLY A 365 -11.70 -3.58 -0.16
CA GLY A 365 -13.11 -3.91 -0.30
C GLY A 365 -13.89 -2.84 -1.03
N SER A 366 -15.19 -3.09 -1.22
CA SER A 366 -16.10 -2.13 -1.86
C SER A 366 -16.01 -0.76 -1.16
N PRO A 367 -15.68 0.33 -1.89
CA PRO A 367 -15.51 1.65 -1.28
C PRO A 367 -16.84 2.28 -0.85
N GLU A 368 -17.92 1.93 -1.54
CA GLU A 368 -19.29 2.34 -1.25
C GLU A 368 -20.26 1.23 -1.67
N PRO A 369 -21.48 1.14 -1.10
CA PRO A 369 -22.43 0.08 -1.43
C PRO A 369 -22.66 -0.09 -2.94
N GLY A 370 -22.23 -1.23 -3.48
CA GLY A 370 -22.41 -1.59 -4.89
C GLY A 370 -21.30 -1.12 -5.84
N ALA A 371 -20.31 -0.37 -5.36
CA ALA A 371 -19.13 -0.01 -6.15
C ALA A 371 -18.08 -1.15 -6.14
N PRO A 372 -17.49 -1.51 -7.28
CA PRO A 372 -16.46 -2.55 -7.31
C PRO A 372 -15.18 -2.06 -6.60
N PRO A 373 -14.52 -2.91 -5.80
CA PRO A 373 -13.14 -2.69 -5.36
C PRO A 373 -12.14 -2.66 -6.55
N LEU A 374 -10.90 -2.23 -6.29
CA LEU A 374 -9.81 -2.23 -7.30
C LEU A 374 -9.38 -3.66 -7.64
N GLY A 375 -9.43 -4.55 -6.65
CA GLY A 375 -9.18 -5.97 -6.69
C GLY A 375 -10.21 -6.73 -5.85
N PRO A 376 -9.85 -7.87 -5.28
CA PRO A 376 -9.75 -7.83 -3.82
C PRO A 376 -8.36 -8.31 -3.39
N PHE A 377 -7.69 -7.51 -2.57
CA PHE A 377 -6.38 -7.79 -1.96
C PHE A 377 -6.31 -7.11 -0.59
N TYR A 378 -5.28 -7.43 0.18
CA TYR A 378 -4.88 -6.60 1.30
C TYR A 378 -3.41 -6.21 1.14
N GLU A 379 -3.01 -5.12 1.78
CA GLU A 379 -1.64 -4.66 1.79
C GLU A 379 -1.06 -4.60 3.19
N ILE A 380 0.21 -4.98 3.28
CA ILE A 380 1.11 -4.57 4.35
C ILE A 380 2.17 -3.70 3.69
N GLU A 381 2.32 -2.49 4.20
CA GLU A 381 3.14 -1.46 3.58
C GLU A 381 4.19 -0.96 4.56
N THR A 382 5.39 -0.66 4.07
CA THR A 382 6.45 -0.05 4.87
C THR A 382 7.07 1.13 4.15
N SER A 383 7.41 2.16 4.91
CA SER A 383 8.00 3.39 4.39
C SER A 383 9.39 3.65 4.97
N SER A 384 10.24 4.27 4.17
CA SER A 384 11.45 4.93 4.66
C SER A 384 11.08 6.28 5.31
N PRO A 385 11.99 6.86 6.12
CA PRO A 385 11.93 8.27 6.45
C PRO A 385 11.92 9.14 5.19
N ALA A 386 11.51 10.39 5.36
CA ALA A 386 11.72 11.42 4.36
C ALA A 386 13.23 11.64 4.12
N LEU A 387 13.64 11.59 2.86
CA LEU A 387 15.05 11.53 2.47
C LEU A 387 15.61 12.94 2.23
N ALA A 388 16.28 13.50 3.24
CA ALA A 388 17.04 14.74 3.14
C ALA A 388 18.36 14.53 2.38
N LEU A 389 18.29 14.42 1.04
CA LEU A 389 19.45 14.07 0.21
C LEU A 389 20.14 15.30 -0.40
N GLU A 390 21.41 15.49 -0.03
CA GLU A 390 22.34 16.34 -0.79
C GLU A 390 22.62 15.75 -2.19
N PRO A 391 23.06 16.58 -3.17
CA PRO A 391 23.50 16.10 -4.48
C PRO A 391 24.48 14.92 -4.40
N GLY A 392 24.18 13.85 -5.12
CA GLY A 392 24.96 12.61 -5.16
C GLY A 392 24.85 11.74 -3.90
N LYS A 393 24.04 12.11 -2.91
CA LYS A 393 23.74 11.25 -1.75
C LYS A 393 22.52 10.38 -1.99
N SER A 394 22.42 9.34 -1.18
CA SER A 394 21.38 8.33 -1.30
C SER A 394 20.74 8.00 0.03
N GLY A 395 19.46 7.64 -0.01
CA GLY A 395 18.74 6.96 1.04
C GLY A 395 18.39 5.54 0.62
N GLU A 396 18.18 4.65 1.60
CA GLU A 396 17.90 3.23 1.37
C GLU A 396 16.76 2.76 2.27
N HIS A 397 15.97 1.82 1.76
CA HIS A 397 14.93 1.10 2.50
C HIS A 397 14.93 -0.36 2.10
N VAL A 398 15.11 -1.23 3.08
CA VAL A 398 15.13 -2.69 2.91
C VAL A 398 13.83 -3.27 3.45
N SER A 399 13.23 -4.16 2.67
CA SER A 399 12.06 -4.95 3.06
C SER A 399 12.37 -6.43 2.91
N GLU A 400 11.87 -7.24 3.82
CA GLU A 400 11.91 -8.69 3.77
C GLU A 400 10.50 -9.23 3.97
N THR A 401 10.02 -10.01 3.01
CA THR A 401 8.72 -10.69 3.10
C THR A 401 8.95 -12.20 3.18
N TYR A 402 8.22 -12.85 4.07
CA TYR A 402 8.27 -14.29 4.30
C TYR A 402 6.87 -14.88 4.30
N HIS A 403 6.74 -16.06 3.70
CA HIS A 403 5.54 -16.88 3.78
C HIS A 403 5.91 -18.25 4.33
N PHE A 404 5.14 -18.72 5.31
CA PHE A 404 5.28 -20.04 5.93
C PHE A 404 4.00 -20.85 5.80
N GLN A 405 4.16 -22.13 5.50
CA GLN A 405 3.10 -23.14 5.51
C GLN A 405 3.60 -24.45 6.12
N GLY A 406 2.72 -25.19 6.79
CA GLY A 406 3.06 -26.50 7.33
C GLY A 406 2.32 -26.80 8.62
N ASP A 407 3.01 -27.47 9.54
CA ASP A 407 2.44 -27.81 10.83
C ASP A 407 2.06 -26.55 11.61
N ARG A 408 0.81 -26.50 12.07
CA ARG A 408 0.22 -25.34 12.73
C ARG A 408 0.92 -24.96 14.04
N SER A 409 1.47 -25.93 14.77
CA SER A 409 2.23 -25.63 16.00
C SER A 409 3.60 -25.01 15.70
N GLU A 410 4.19 -25.33 14.55
CA GLU A 410 5.42 -24.68 14.08
C GLU A 410 5.15 -23.27 13.54
N LEU A 411 4.03 -23.06 12.84
CA LEU A 411 3.58 -21.72 12.44
C LEU A 411 3.35 -20.83 13.67
N ASP A 412 2.69 -21.37 14.69
CA ASP A 412 2.43 -20.69 15.95
C ASP A 412 3.72 -20.30 16.69
N ARG A 413 4.72 -21.19 16.70
CA ARG A 413 6.04 -20.87 17.23
C ARG A 413 6.69 -19.66 16.53
N VAL A 414 6.56 -19.56 15.21
CA VAL A 414 7.08 -18.42 14.44
C VAL A 414 6.28 -17.15 14.74
N ALA A 415 4.95 -17.23 14.76
CA ALA A 415 4.08 -16.09 15.08
C ALA A 415 4.40 -15.51 16.47
N GLN A 416 4.51 -16.36 17.50
CA GLN A 416 4.86 -15.91 18.85
C GLN A 416 6.26 -15.28 18.91
N ALA A 417 7.24 -15.87 18.23
CA ALA A 417 8.61 -15.36 18.25
C ALA A 417 8.76 -14.01 17.54
N VAL A 418 8.01 -13.79 16.46
CA VAL A 418 8.18 -12.65 15.55
C VAL A 418 7.15 -11.54 15.80
N LEU A 419 5.88 -11.91 15.97
CA LEU A 419 4.76 -10.99 16.16
C LEU A 419 4.40 -10.80 17.64
N GLY A 420 4.88 -11.68 18.53
CA GLY A 420 4.58 -11.62 19.96
C GLY A 420 3.21 -12.19 20.33
N VAL A 421 2.49 -12.81 19.39
CA VAL A 421 1.15 -13.38 19.58
C VAL A 421 1.04 -14.75 18.95
N SER A 422 0.20 -15.61 19.52
CA SER A 422 -0.16 -16.93 18.99
C SER A 422 -1.17 -16.84 17.84
N LEU A 423 -1.29 -17.92 17.05
CA LEU A 423 -2.31 -18.00 16.00
C LEU A 423 -3.72 -17.96 16.58
N GLU A 424 -3.95 -18.54 17.76
CA GLU A 424 -5.23 -18.48 18.47
C GLU A 424 -5.61 -17.04 18.82
N GLU A 425 -4.67 -16.24 19.30
CA GLU A 425 -4.88 -14.81 19.56
C GLU A 425 -5.15 -14.02 18.28
N ILE A 426 -4.53 -14.38 17.15
CA ILE A 426 -4.79 -13.73 15.85
C ILE A 426 -6.20 -14.03 15.35
N GLU A 427 -6.65 -15.27 15.46
CA GLU A 427 -8.00 -15.69 15.05
C GLU A 427 -9.08 -15.05 15.92
N ALA A 428 -8.86 -15.00 17.24
CA ALA A 428 -9.76 -14.33 18.18
C ALA A 428 -9.61 -12.80 18.17
N GLY A 429 -8.61 -12.26 17.48
CA GLY A 429 -8.18 -10.86 17.60
C GLY A 429 -9.23 -9.84 17.17
N LEU A 430 -10.22 -10.25 16.36
CA LEU A 430 -11.31 -9.42 15.86
C LEU A 430 -12.68 -9.70 16.51
N GLU A 431 -12.77 -10.70 17.41
CA GLU A 431 -14.02 -11.08 18.08
C GLU A 431 -14.55 -10.06 19.11
#